data_AF-A0A0E3VYC0-F1
#
_entry.id   AF-A0A0E3VYC0-F1
#
_cell.length_a   1.000
_cell.length_b   1.000
_cell.length_c   1.000
_cell.angle_alpha   90.00
_cell.angle_beta   90.00
_cell.angle_gamma   90.00
#
_symmetry.space_group_name_H-M   'P 1'
#
loop_
_entity.id
_entity.type
_entity.pdbx_description
1 polymer ?
#
loop_
_entity_poly.entity_id
_entity_poly.type
_entity_poly.pdbx_seq_one_letter_code
_entity_poly.pdbx_strand_id
1 'polypeptide(L)'
;LQTGYSPAYSGVVTFKAGKKLVIDEIYHAPWNYFDARNVTDVEINKRILFGAPGYIAGKTGLMFNNLTLNSNASMDYGKDLDLTIQGHFTNNQGTMNLFVQDGRVATLNAGHQASMIFNNLVDSATGFYKPLIKINNAQNLTKNKEHVLVKARNIDYNLVGVQGASYDNISASNTNLQEQFKERLALYNNKKP
;
A
#
# COMPACT_ATOMS: atom_id res chain seq x y z
N LEU A 1 5.75 -0.16 16.49
CA LEU A 1 6.22 -1.38 17.18
C LEU A 1 7.71 -1.22 17.45
N GLN A 2 8.19 -1.63 18.62
CA GLN A 2 9.63 -1.71 18.88
C GLN A 2 10.17 -3.05 18.38
N THR A 3 11.45 -3.09 17.99
CA THR A 3 12.13 -4.35 17.60
C THR A 3 12.01 -5.36 18.73
N GLY A 4 11.52 -6.55 18.42
CA GLY A 4 11.43 -7.65 19.38
C GLY A 4 12.77 -8.33 19.63
N TYR A 5 12.79 -9.32 20.53
CA TYR A 5 13.95 -10.17 20.76
C TYR A 5 13.87 -11.42 19.87
N SER A 6 15.01 -11.85 19.31
CA SER A 6 15.07 -13.11 18.55
C SER A 6 15.56 -14.24 19.47
N PRO A 7 14.91 -15.42 19.53
CA PRO A 7 13.70 -15.83 18.81
C PRO A 7 12.40 -15.53 19.59
N ALA A 8 12.49 -14.86 20.75
CA ALA A 8 11.39 -14.66 21.68
C ALA A 8 10.67 -13.31 21.49
N TYR A 9 9.45 -13.37 20.97
CA TYR A 9 8.58 -12.22 20.69
C TYR A 9 8.28 -11.43 21.97
N SER A 10 8.60 -10.14 22.00
CA SER A 10 8.52 -9.31 23.23
C SER A 10 7.52 -8.15 23.16
N GLY A 11 6.92 -7.90 21.99
CA GLY A 11 5.80 -6.97 21.84
C GLY A 11 4.76 -7.61 20.95
N VAL A 12 3.51 -7.62 21.42
CA VAL A 12 2.40 -8.25 20.72
C VAL A 12 1.19 -7.35 20.86
N VAL A 13 0.53 -7.04 19.75
CA VAL A 13 -0.82 -6.48 19.77
C VAL A 13 -1.74 -7.47 19.09
N THR A 14 -2.76 -7.96 19.78
CA THR A 14 -3.83 -8.76 19.20
C THR A 14 -5.17 -8.21 19.62
N PHE A 15 -6.06 -7.99 18.67
CA PHE A 15 -7.44 -7.58 18.95
C PHE A 15 -8.33 -8.81 19.12
N LYS A 16 -9.18 -8.80 20.15
CA LYS A 16 -10.20 -9.86 20.33
C LYS A 16 -11.34 -9.72 19.32
N ALA A 17 -11.82 -8.49 19.12
CA ALA A 17 -12.85 -8.13 18.16
C ALA A 17 -12.85 -6.61 17.94
N GLY A 18 -13.41 -6.15 16.82
CA GLY A 18 -13.70 -4.74 16.57
C GLY A 18 -14.36 -4.54 15.22
N LYS A 19 -15.13 -3.45 15.06
CA LYS A 19 -15.69 -3.09 13.74
C LYS A 19 -14.71 -2.24 12.95
N LYS A 20 -14.18 -1.19 13.56
CA LYS A 20 -13.30 -0.23 12.90
C LYS A 20 -12.17 0.20 13.81
N LEU A 21 -10.95 0.27 13.28
CA LEU A 21 -9.78 0.84 13.92
C LEU A 21 -9.16 1.86 12.98
N VAL A 22 -9.05 3.11 13.44
CA VAL A 22 -8.39 4.19 12.69
C VAL A 22 -7.02 4.41 13.31
N ILE A 23 -5.99 4.39 12.48
CA ILE A 23 -4.61 4.59 12.88
C ILE A 23 -4.04 5.72 12.02
N ASP A 24 -3.42 6.71 12.65
CA ASP A 24 -2.72 7.74 11.89
C ASP A 24 -1.46 7.14 11.26
N GLU A 25 -0.56 6.61 12.11
CA GLU A 25 0.72 6.08 11.68
C GLU A 25 1.02 4.74 12.37
N ILE A 26 1.56 3.79 11.60
CA ILE A 26 2.07 2.53 12.14
C ILE A 26 3.47 2.25 11.58
N TYR A 27 4.36 1.93 12.51
CA TYR A 27 5.77 1.64 12.26
C TYR A 27 6.02 0.19 12.61
N HIS A 28 6.26 -0.65 11.61
CA HIS A 28 6.63 -2.05 11.80
C HIS A 28 8.13 -2.17 12.09
N ALA A 29 8.46 -3.03 13.05
CA ALA A 29 9.82 -3.39 13.42
C ALA A 29 9.92 -4.92 13.52
N PRO A 30 11.08 -5.52 13.21
CA PRO A 30 11.25 -6.96 13.17
C PRO A 30 10.95 -7.64 14.52
N TRP A 31 10.57 -8.91 14.45
CA TRP A 31 10.31 -9.79 15.61
C TRP A 31 9.13 -9.35 16.50
N ASN A 32 8.21 -8.58 15.93
CA ASN A 32 7.01 -8.07 16.58
C ASN A 32 5.81 -8.27 15.64
N TYR A 33 4.60 -8.33 16.17
CA TYR A 33 3.42 -8.37 15.32
C TYR A 33 2.24 -7.54 15.83
N PHE A 34 1.47 -7.08 14.85
CA PHE A 34 0.19 -6.39 15.03
C PHE A 34 -0.90 -7.22 14.34
N ASP A 35 -1.74 -7.85 15.14
CA ASP A 35 -2.79 -8.76 14.68
C ASP A 35 -4.18 -8.12 14.85
N ALA A 36 -4.63 -7.43 13.80
CA ALA A 36 -5.94 -6.82 13.70
C ALA A 36 -6.88 -7.61 12.78
N ARG A 37 -6.67 -8.93 12.61
CA ARG A 37 -7.55 -9.79 11.81
C ARG A 37 -8.96 -9.91 12.38
N ASN A 38 -9.14 -9.70 13.69
CA ASN A 38 -10.46 -9.67 14.32
C ASN A 38 -11.11 -8.27 14.32
N VAL A 39 -10.47 -7.27 13.72
CA VAL A 39 -11.08 -5.96 13.46
C VAL A 39 -11.55 -5.96 12.02
N THR A 40 -12.83 -5.70 11.77
CA THR A 40 -13.39 -5.76 10.40
C THR A 40 -12.65 -4.83 9.46
N ASP A 41 -12.54 -3.55 9.80
CA ASP A 41 -11.93 -2.51 8.96
C ASP A 41 -10.81 -1.76 9.70
N VAL A 42 -9.62 -1.71 9.10
CA VAL A 42 -8.53 -0.84 9.55
C VAL A 42 -8.26 0.24 8.52
N GLU A 43 -8.21 1.49 8.98
CA GLU A 43 -7.94 2.67 8.15
C GLU A 43 -6.65 3.36 8.60
N ILE A 44 -5.78 3.67 7.64
CA ILE A 44 -4.54 4.41 7.86
C ILE A 44 -4.68 5.81 7.29
N ASN A 45 -4.53 6.85 8.13
CA ASN A 45 -4.67 8.23 7.69
C ASN A 45 -3.38 8.87 7.17
N LYS A 46 -2.21 8.44 7.66
CA LYS A 46 -0.94 9.09 7.34
C LYS A 46 0.11 8.13 6.82
N ARG A 47 0.45 7.06 7.57
CA ARG A 47 1.59 6.23 7.16
C ARG A 47 1.60 4.81 7.69
N ILE A 48 2.04 3.88 6.85
CA ILE A 48 2.62 2.59 7.23
C ILE A 48 4.09 2.60 6.81
N LEU A 49 5.00 2.32 7.72
CA LEU A 49 6.41 2.07 7.40
C LEU A 49 6.80 0.64 7.78
N PHE A 50 7.22 -0.14 6.80
CA PHE A 50 7.75 -1.49 7.01
C PHE A 50 9.26 -1.46 7.23
N GLY A 51 9.69 -1.81 8.45
CA GLY A 51 11.05 -2.30 8.68
C GLY A 51 11.25 -3.70 8.10
N ALA A 52 12.50 -4.19 8.11
CA ALA A 52 12.81 -5.56 7.73
C ALA A 52 11.97 -6.57 8.55
N PRO A 53 11.50 -7.68 7.96
CA PRO A 53 10.77 -8.70 8.70
C PRO A 53 11.65 -9.36 9.76
N GLY A 54 11.01 -9.80 10.85
CA GLY A 54 11.53 -10.90 11.65
C GLY A 54 10.76 -12.18 11.29
N TYR A 55 11.36 -13.35 11.44
CA TYR A 55 10.63 -14.60 11.29
C TYR A 55 9.77 -14.88 12.52
N ILE A 56 8.45 -15.02 12.31
CA ILE A 56 7.49 -15.42 13.34
C ILE A 56 6.70 -16.60 12.78
N ALA A 57 6.77 -17.77 13.42
CA ALA A 57 6.11 -18.96 12.92
C ALA A 57 4.59 -18.74 12.79
N GLY A 58 4.08 -18.87 11.56
CA GLY A 58 2.65 -18.75 11.25
C GLY A 58 2.06 -17.33 11.36
N LYS A 59 2.89 -16.29 11.49
CA LYS A 59 2.45 -14.88 11.54
C LYS A 59 3.30 -14.00 10.63
N THR A 60 2.73 -12.87 10.25
CA THR A 60 3.44 -11.75 9.64
C THR A 60 3.46 -10.56 10.61
N GLY A 61 4.36 -9.62 10.37
CA GLY A 61 4.55 -8.41 11.16
C GLY A 61 3.27 -7.59 11.28
N LEU A 62 2.56 -7.33 10.18
CA LEU A 62 1.25 -6.68 10.20
C LEU A 62 0.17 -7.56 9.58
N MET A 63 -0.91 -7.80 10.31
CA MET A 63 -2.03 -8.64 9.86
C MET A 63 -3.36 -7.91 10.01
N PHE A 64 -4.14 -7.84 8.93
CA PHE A 64 -5.43 -7.15 8.87
C PHE A 64 -6.51 -8.05 8.26
N ASN A 65 -7.77 -7.81 8.63
CA ASN A 65 -8.90 -8.30 7.85
C ASN A 65 -9.06 -7.46 6.58
N ASN A 66 -9.60 -6.25 6.69
CA ASN A 66 -9.58 -5.24 5.65
C ASN A 66 -8.60 -4.12 6.00
N LEU A 67 -7.89 -3.60 4.99
CA LEU A 67 -6.96 -2.48 5.13
C LEU A 67 -7.27 -1.40 4.11
N THR A 68 -7.45 -0.16 4.59
CA THR A 68 -7.64 1.03 3.76
C THR A 68 -6.51 2.02 4.01
N LEU A 69 -5.82 2.44 2.95
CA LEU A 69 -5.00 3.64 2.95
C LEU A 69 -5.91 4.82 2.58
N ASN A 70 -6.11 5.76 3.50
CA ASN A 70 -6.89 6.96 3.23
C ASN A 70 -6.12 7.96 2.36
N SER A 71 -6.81 9.02 1.93
CA SER A 71 -6.24 10.04 1.07
C SER A 71 -4.96 10.62 1.68
N ASN A 72 -3.91 10.68 0.87
CA ASN A 72 -2.57 11.14 1.28
C ASN A 72 -1.82 10.24 2.27
N ALA A 73 -2.38 9.11 2.69
CA ALA A 73 -1.62 8.11 3.43
C ALA A 73 -0.53 7.47 2.56
N SER A 74 0.60 7.09 3.16
CA SER A 74 1.65 6.34 2.49
C SER A 74 1.84 4.93 3.04
N MET A 75 2.31 4.01 2.21
CA MET A 75 2.75 2.68 2.62
C MET A 75 4.14 2.42 2.05
N ASP A 76 5.15 2.35 2.92
CA ASP A 76 6.56 2.33 2.55
C ASP A 76 7.15 0.92 2.81
N TYR A 77 7.60 0.20 1.77
CA TYR A 77 8.14 -1.15 1.92
C TYR A 77 9.17 -1.56 0.86
N GLY A 78 10.08 -2.46 1.24
CA GLY A 78 11.16 -2.99 0.39
C GLY A 78 10.83 -4.34 -0.27
N LYS A 79 11.85 -5.18 -0.49
CA LYS A 79 11.70 -6.53 -1.07
C LYS A 79 11.04 -7.56 -0.15
N ASP A 80 11.00 -7.26 1.14
CA ASP A 80 10.49 -8.15 2.19
C ASP A 80 9.31 -7.47 2.90
N LEU A 81 8.12 -7.59 2.30
CA LEU A 81 6.87 -7.06 2.84
C LEU A 81 6.25 -8.06 3.82
N ASP A 82 6.23 -7.68 5.09
CA ASP A 82 5.70 -8.51 6.17
C ASP A 82 4.24 -8.18 6.49
N LEU A 83 3.36 -8.50 5.54
CA LEU A 83 1.96 -8.08 5.55
C LEU A 83 1.03 -9.24 5.18
N THR A 84 -0.07 -9.39 5.92
CA THR A 84 -1.20 -10.24 5.57
C THR A 84 -2.50 -9.44 5.58
N ILE A 85 -3.25 -9.51 4.48
CA ILE A 85 -4.60 -8.95 4.37
C ILE A 85 -5.54 -10.09 4.00
N GLN A 86 -6.43 -10.48 4.91
CA GLN A 86 -7.34 -11.62 4.68
C GLN A 86 -8.50 -11.27 3.75
N GLY A 87 -9.01 -10.04 3.85
CA GLY A 87 -10.12 -9.51 3.08
C GLY A 87 -9.66 -8.55 2.01
N HIS A 88 -10.17 -7.33 2.09
CA HIS A 88 -9.99 -6.30 1.06
C HIS A 88 -8.82 -5.37 1.35
N PHE A 89 -8.15 -4.94 0.28
CA PHE A 89 -7.22 -3.82 0.31
C PHE A 89 -7.82 -2.65 -0.47
N THR A 90 -7.86 -1.47 0.13
CA THR A 90 -8.31 -0.24 -0.55
C THR A 90 -7.21 0.81 -0.50
N ASN A 91 -6.74 1.25 -1.65
CA ASN A 91 -5.92 2.45 -1.75
C ASN A 91 -6.83 3.62 -2.17
N ASN A 92 -7.29 4.40 -1.18
CA ASN A 92 -8.13 5.57 -1.38
C ASN A 92 -7.28 6.84 -1.56
N GLN A 93 -6.68 7.03 -2.74
CA GLN A 93 -5.85 8.20 -3.06
C GLN A 93 -4.59 8.33 -2.18
N GLY A 94 -4.15 7.22 -1.57
CA GLY A 94 -2.87 7.06 -0.91
C GLY A 94 -1.76 6.67 -1.89
N THR A 95 -0.54 6.49 -1.39
CA THR A 95 0.64 6.13 -2.21
C THR A 95 1.40 4.96 -1.60
N MET A 96 1.60 3.90 -2.37
CA MET A 96 2.52 2.81 -2.02
C MET A 96 3.92 3.14 -2.54
N ASN A 97 4.90 3.27 -1.64
CA ASN A 97 6.30 3.53 -1.97
C ASN A 97 7.10 2.23 -1.86
N LEU A 98 7.42 1.66 -3.01
CA LEU A 98 8.14 0.40 -3.16
C LEU A 98 9.62 0.70 -3.34
N PHE A 99 10.49 0.12 -2.52
CA PHE A 99 11.93 0.28 -2.63
C PHE A 99 12.55 -0.95 -3.27
N VAL A 100 13.15 -0.79 -4.45
CA VAL A 100 13.83 -1.89 -5.14
C VAL A 100 15.06 -2.31 -4.36
N GLN A 101 15.11 -3.60 -4.05
CA GLN A 101 16.24 -4.26 -3.36
C GLN A 101 16.43 -5.63 -4.00
N ASP A 102 17.69 -6.04 -4.18
CA ASP A 102 18.06 -7.32 -4.82
C ASP A 102 17.36 -7.56 -6.17
N GLY A 103 17.20 -6.49 -6.96
CA GLY A 103 16.60 -6.55 -8.28
C GLY A 103 15.07 -6.69 -8.33
N ARG A 104 14.37 -6.64 -7.20
CA ARG A 104 12.92 -6.88 -7.11
C ARG A 104 12.22 -5.95 -6.13
N VAL A 105 10.89 -6.03 -6.14
CA VAL A 105 9.99 -5.46 -5.13
C VAL A 105 9.11 -6.57 -4.55
N ALA A 106 8.55 -6.35 -3.37
CA ALA A 106 7.57 -7.27 -2.80
C ALA A 106 6.20 -7.10 -3.45
N THR A 107 5.47 -8.20 -3.60
CA THR A 107 4.05 -8.18 -4.00
C THR A 107 3.17 -7.95 -2.78
N LEU A 108 2.27 -6.96 -2.84
CA LEU A 108 1.17 -6.85 -1.89
C LEU A 108 0.09 -7.87 -2.26
N ASN A 109 -0.30 -8.72 -1.30
CA ASN A 109 -1.33 -9.73 -1.51
C ASN A 109 -2.58 -9.38 -0.70
N ALA A 110 -3.72 -9.24 -1.38
CA ALA A 110 -5.04 -9.13 -0.76
C ALA A 110 -5.80 -10.45 -0.92
N GLY A 111 -6.37 -10.98 0.17
CA GLY A 111 -7.08 -12.25 0.15
C GLY A 111 -8.38 -12.24 -0.67
N HIS A 112 -8.96 -11.06 -0.89
CA HIS A 112 -10.16 -10.85 -1.71
C HIS A 112 -9.94 -9.85 -2.85
N GLN A 113 -10.38 -8.59 -2.71
CA GLN A 113 -10.30 -7.56 -3.75
C GLN A 113 -9.29 -6.48 -3.37
N ALA A 114 -8.63 -5.92 -4.38
CA ALA A 114 -7.88 -4.68 -4.25
C ALA A 114 -8.62 -3.56 -5.00
N SER A 115 -8.84 -2.41 -4.34
CA SER A 115 -9.48 -1.24 -4.95
C SER A 115 -8.47 -0.10 -5.06
N MET A 116 -8.24 0.40 -6.28
CA MET A 116 -7.35 1.51 -6.59
C MET A 116 -8.21 2.74 -6.92
N ILE A 117 -8.32 3.66 -5.98
CA ILE A 117 -9.16 4.85 -6.11
C ILE A 117 -8.25 6.07 -6.32
N PHE A 118 -8.51 6.84 -7.35
CA PHE A 118 -7.71 7.99 -7.75
C PHE A 118 -8.55 9.15 -8.25
N ASN A 119 -7.94 10.32 -8.35
CA ASN A 119 -8.55 11.53 -8.90
C ASN A 119 -7.63 12.14 -9.97
N ASN A 120 -8.11 13.20 -10.63
CA ASN A 120 -7.36 13.94 -11.66
C ASN A 120 -6.59 15.16 -11.07
N LEU A 121 -6.29 15.16 -9.77
CA LEU A 121 -5.50 16.23 -9.17
C LEU A 121 -4.06 16.14 -9.69
N VAL A 122 -3.63 17.20 -10.37
CA VAL A 122 -2.25 17.37 -10.82
C VAL A 122 -1.44 17.97 -9.68
N ASP A 123 -0.33 17.32 -9.35
CA ASP A 123 0.64 17.83 -8.39
C ASP A 123 1.41 19.00 -9.04
N SER A 124 1.30 20.19 -8.45
CA SER A 124 1.88 21.42 -8.99
C SER A 124 3.41 21.41 -9.04
N ALA A 125 4.08 20.59 -8.22
CA ALA A 125 5.53 20.50 -8.21
C ALA A 125 6.06 19.62 -9.34
N THR A 126 5.26 18.63 -9.78
CA THR A 126 5.67 17.68 -10.83
C THR A 126 5.00 17.95 -12.18
N GLY A 127 3.82 18.56 -12.22
CA GLY A 127 3.00 18.68 -13.41
C GLY A 127 2.26 17.40 -13.81
N PHE A 128 2.31 16.34 -12.98
CA PHE A 128 1.68 15.04 -13.24
C PHE A 128 0.62 14.70 -12.18
N TYR A 129 -0.25 13.72 -12.48
CA TYR A 129 -1.16 13.18 -11.49
C TYR A 129 -0.40 12.58 -10.30
N LYS A 130 -0.98 12.69 -9.11
CA LYS A 130 -0.42 12.03 -7.93
C LYS A 130 -0.41 10.50 -8.14
N PRO A 131 0.76 9.83 -8.02
CA PRO A 131 0.83 8.40 -8.23
C PRO A 131 0.25 7.63 -7.03
N LEU A 132 -0.43 6.52 -7.34
CA LEU A 132 -0.88 5.54 -6.36
C LEU A 132 0.23 4.54 -5.99
N ILE A 133 1.18 4.31 -6.90
CA ILE A 133 2.36 3.46 -6.67
C ILE A 133 3.60 4.18 -7.18
N LYS A 134 4.62 4.26 -6.33
CA LYS A 134 5.96 4.73 -6.67
C LYS A 134 6.95 3.58 -6.51
N ILE A 135 7.70 3.26 -7.55
CA ILE A 135 8.83 2.33 -7.49
C ILE A 135 10.11 3.14 -7.44
N ASN A 136 10.75 3.18 -6.28
CA ASN A 136 12.00 3.89 -6.05
C ASN A 136 13.19 3.01 -6.41
N ASN A 137 14.21 3.63 -7.02
CA ASN A 137 15.39 2.95 -7.55
C ASN A 137 15.04 1.94 -8.65
N ALA A 138 14.10 2.29 -9.52
CA ALA A 138 13.60 1.41 -10.58
C ALA A 138 14.69 0.97 -11.57
N GLN A 139 15.78 1.73 -11.70
CA GLN A 139 16.96 1.35 -12.51
C GLN A 139 17.63 0.06 -12.03
N ASN A 140 17.41 -0.32 -10.77
CA ASN A 140 17.97 -1.54 -10.19
C ASN A 140 17.09 -2.77 -10.41
N LEU A 141 15.90 -2.64 -11.00
CA LEU A 141 15.04 -3.80 -11.28
C LEU A 141 15.72 -4.77 -12.25
N THR A 142 15.57 -6.06 -12.00
CA THR A 142 15.97 -7.09 -12.97
C THR A 142 15.15 -6.90 -14.24
N LYS A 143 15.84 -6.61 -15.36
CA LYS A 143 15.22 -6.41 -16.67
C LYS A 143 14.64 -7.72 -17.20
N ASN A 144 13.67 -7.61 -18.11
CA ASN A 144 13.05 -8.74 -18.81
C ASN A 144 12.43 -9.78 -17.87
N LYS A 145 11.99 -9.33 -16.69
CA LYS A 145 11.32 -10.13 -15.67
C LYS A 145 10.06 -9.42 -15.25
N GLU A 146 8.99 -10.18 -15.05
CA GLU A 146 7.75 -9.67 -14.48
C GLU A 146 7.95 -9.35 -12.99
N HIS A 147 7.56 -8.13 -12.60
CA HIS A 147 7.54 -7.69 -11.20
C HIS A 147 6.09 -7.44 -10.79
N VAL A 148 5.50 -8.40 -10.08
CA VAL A 148 4.10 -8.31 -9.63
C VAL A 148 4.02 -7.38 -8.42
N LEU A 149 3.31 -6.25 -8.56
CA LEU A 149 3.18 -5.24 -7.49
C LEU A 149 2.04 -5.56 -6.53
N VAL A 150 0.89 -5.98 -7.08
CA VAL A 150 -0.35 -6.26 -6.33
C VAL A 150 -0.98 -7.53 -6.87
N LYS A 151 -1.42 -8.42 -5.99
CA LYS A 151 -2.16 -9.63 -6.31
C LYS A 151 -3.42 -9.70 -5.45
N ALA A 152 -4.56 -9.90 -6.11
CA ALA A 152 -5.88 -10.05 -5.51
C ALA A 152 -6.73 -10.95 -6.42
N ARG A 153 -7.93 -11.35 -5.97
CA ARG A 153 -8.90 -12.08 -6.82
C ARG A 153 -9.41 -11.17 -7.93
N ASN A 154 -9.74 -9.93 -7.59
CA ASN A 154 -10.15 -8.87 -8.50
C ASN A 154 -9.39 -7.58 -8.13
N ILE A 155 -9.10 -6.75 -9.14
CA ILE A 155 -8.54 -5.42 -8.95
C ILE A 155 -9.47 -4.41 -9.61
N ASP A 156 -10.07 -3.56 -8.79
CA ASP A 156 -11.01 -2.52 -9.24
C ASP A 156 -10.30 -1.18 -9.32
N TYR A 157 -10.61 -0.42 -10.37
CA TYR A 157 -10.09 0.93 -10.59
C TYR A 157 -11.24 1.91 -10.52
N ASN A 158 -11.12 2.96 -9.71
CA ASN A 158 -12.21 3.91 -9.47
C ASN A 158 -11.68 5.35 -9.58
N LEU A 159 -12.27 6.11 -10.50
CA LEU A 159 -12.03 7.55 -10.59
C LEU A 159 -13.04 8.29 -9.72
N VAL A 160 -12.56 9.15 -8.83
CA VAL A 160 -13.39 10.02 -7.98
C VAL A 160 -13.08 11.49 -8.25
N GLY A 161 -14.08 12.35 -8.05
CA GLY A 161 -13.89 13.79 -8.10
C GLY A 161 -12.94 14.30 -7.01
N VAL A 162 -12.34 15.46 -7.25
CA VAL A 162 -11.60 16.19 -6.20
C VAL A 162 -12.61 16.96 -5.36
N GLN A 163 -12.53 16.84 -4.02
CA GLN A 163 -13.43 17.55 -3.12
C GLN A 163 -13.32 19.07 -3.36
N GLY A 164 -14.42 19.72 -3.76
CA GLY A 164 -14.45 21.15 -4.10
C GLY A 164 -14.15 21.49 -5.57
N ALA A 165 -13.84 20.51 -6.42
CA ALA A 165 -13.80 20.68 -7.87
C ALA A 165 -15.17 20.30 -8.47
N SER A 166 -15.65 21.06 -9.45
CA SER A 166 -16.85 20.68 -10.19
C SER A 166 -16.69 19.30 -10.82
N TYR A 167 -17.72 18.47 -10.73
CA TYR A 167 -17.79 17.15 -11.36
C TYR A 167 -17.70 17.22 -12.90
N ASP A 168 -17.71 18.44 -13.47
CA ASP A 168 -17.66 18.73 -14.90
C ASP A 168 -16.43 18.17 -15.63
N ASN A 169 -15.35 17.80 -14.90
CA ASN A 169 -14.14 17.19 -15.47
C ASN A 169 -13.96 15.70 -15.14
N ILE A 170 -15.01 15.00 -14.67
CA ILE A 170 -15.17 13.58 -15.01
C ILE A 170 -15.80 13.53 -16.41
N SER A 171 -15.26 14.31 -17.36
CA SER A 171 -15.54 14.06 -18.76
C SER A 171 -15.18 12.60 -18.96
N ALA A 172 -16.10 11.80 -19.48
CA ALA A 172 -15.85 10.43 -19.87
C ALA A 172 -14.61 10.39 -20.77
N SER A 173 -13.43 10.27 -20.15
CA SER A 173 -12.23 9.97 -20.87
C SER A 173 -12.51 8.57 -21.39
N ASN A 174 -12.64 8.44 -22.71
CA ASN A 174 -12.83 7.16 -23.40
C ASN A 174 -11.68 6.15 -23.12
N THR A 175 -10.74 6.50 -22.24
CA THR A 175 -9.71 5.64 -21.69
C THR A 175 -10.27 4.81 -20.55
N ASN A 176 -10.16 3.50 -20.71
CA ASN A 176 -10.38 2.48 -19.68
C ASN A 176 -9.72 2.92 -18.35
N LEU A 177 -10.42 2.79 -17.22
CA LEU A 177 -9.93 3.16 -15.88
C LEU A 177 -8.60 2.48 -15.54
N GLN A 178 -8.34 1.30 -16.10
CA GLN A 178 -7.05 0.62 -15.99
C GLN A 178 -5.92 1.40 -16.69
N GLU A 179 -6.16 2.04 -17.83
CA GLU A 179 -5.15 2.86 -18.52
C GLU A 179 -4.86 4.14 -17.71
N GLN A 180 -5.90 4.79 -17.18
CA GLN A 180 -5.73 5.94 -16.30
C GLN A 180 -4.96 5.57 -15.02
N PHE A 181 -5.16 4.36 -14.50
CA PHE A 181 -4.37 3.87 -13.38
C PHE A 181 -2.88 3.74 -13.72
N LYS A 182 -2.52 3.32 -14.95
CA LYS A 182 -1.11 3.22 -15.37
C LYS A 182 -0.40 4.57 -15.37
N GLU A 183 -1.10 5.65 -15.68
CA GLU A 183 -0.59 7.03 -15.57
C GLU A 183 -0.30 7.46 -14.11
N ARG A 184 -0.72 6.66 -13.13
CA ARG A 184 -0.50 6.86 -11.68
C ARG A 184 0.48 5.84 -11.11
N LEU A 185 1.22 5.15 -11.97
CA LEU A 185 2.39 4.35 -11.63
C LEU A 185 3.64 5.15 -12.01
N ALA A 186 4.50 5.43 -11.04
CA ALA A 186 5.72 6.20 -11.27
C ALA A 186 6.97 5.37 -10.94
N LEU A 187 7.92 5.31 -11.89
CA LEU A 187 9.20 4.62 -11.73
C LEU A 187 10.30 5.67 -11.56
N TYR A 188 10.90 5.73 -10.38
CA TYR A 188 11.92 6.74 -10.08
C TYR A 188 13.33 6.16 -10.23
N ASN A 189 14.17 6.85 -11.01
CA ASN A 189 15.60 6.60 -11.10
C ASN A 189 16.38 7.65 -10.30
N ASN A 190 17.11 7.23 -9.25
CA ASN A 190 17.88 8.14 -8.39
C ASN A 190 17.06 9.34 -7.87
N LYS A 191 15.84 9.08 -7.39
CA LYS A 191 14.84 10.08 -6.92
C LYS A 191 14.26 11.01 -8.00
N LYS A 192 14.58 10.81 -9.29
CA LYS A 192 13.94 11.53 -10.40
C LYS A 192 12.84 10.65 -11.01
N PRO A 193 11.63 11.19 -11.22
CA PRO A 193 10.55 10.47 -11.91
C PRO A 193 10.90 10.18 -13.37
#